data_AF-A0A238VAE4-F1
#
_entry.id   AF-A0A238VAE4-F1
#
_cell.length_a   1.000
_cell.length_b   1.000
_cell.length_c   1.000
_cell.angle_alpha   90.00
_cell.angle_beta   90.00
_cell.angle_gamma   90.00
#
_symmetry.space_group_name_H-M   'P 1'
#
loop_
_entity.id
_entity.type
_entity.pdbx_description
1 polymer ?
#
loop_
_entity_poly.entity_id
_entity_poly.type
_entity_poly.pdbx_seq_one_letter_code
_entity_poly.pdbx_strand_id
1 'polypeptide(L)' 'MSTTVSAKIPEELKRELEDENVNVSEAIREALEAEVRRRRRERLCERAAELKNDTRDPVDADEIAGLVREDRTEHDR' A
#
# COMPACT_ATOMS: atom_id res chain seq x y z
N MET A 1 -11.31 9.33 -17.49
CA MET A 1 -11.13 10.70 -17.01
C MET A 1 -9.64 10.92 -16.78
N SER A 2 -9.02 11.95 -17.36
CA SER A 2 -7.62 12.32 -17.09
C SER A 2 -7.57 13.67 -16.40
N THR A 3 -6.71 13.81 -15.39
CA THR A 3 -6.48 15.07 -14.66
C THR A 3 -5.08 15.57 -14.99
N THR A 4 -4.95 16.85 -15.33
CA THR A 4 -3.66 17.47 -15.61
C THR A 4 -2.97 17.86 -14.29
N VAL A 5 -1.70 17.50 -14.18
CA VAL A 5 -0.80 17.92 -13.08
C VAL A 5 0.37 18.69 -13.69
N SER A 6 0.78 19.79 -13.05
CA SER A 6 1.97 20.55 -13.45
C SER A 6 3.05 20.44 -12.38
N ALA A 7 4.30 20.22 -12.82
CA ALA A 7 5.47 20.18 -11.95
C ALA A 7 6.60 20.95 -12.62
N LYS A 8 7.41 21.64 -11.82
CA LYS A 8 8.62 22.30 -12.32
C LYS A 8 9.71 21.25 -12.46
N ILE A 9 10.42 21.30 -13.59
CA ILE A 9 11.60 20.47 -13.85
C ILE A 9 12.77 21.38 -14.26
N PRO A 10 14.02 20.95 -14.04
CA PRO A 10 15.20 21.63 -14.57
C PRO A 10 15.12 21.78 -16.09
N GLU A 11 15.64 22.89 -16.63
CA GLU A 11 15.63 23.14 -18.08
C GLU A 11 16.46 22.11 -18.86
N GLU A 12 17.59 21.67 -18.29
CA GLU A 12 18.45 20.64 -18.88
C GLU A 12 17.69 19.33 -19.08
N LEU A 13 16.93 18.90 -18.06
CA LEU A 13 16.12 17.68 -18.12
C LEU A 13 15.03 17.79 -19.19
N LYS A 14 14.42 18.97 -19.35
CA LYS A 14 13.43 19.18 -20.42
C LYS A 14 14.07 19.03 -21.80
N ARG A 15 15.28 19.57 -22.01
CA ARG A 15 16.01 19.48 -23.28
C ARG A 15 16.38 18.03 -23.59
N GLU A 16 16.93 17.31 -22.61
CA GLU A 16 17.26 15.89 -22.78
C GLU A 16 16.03 15.05 -23.16
N LEU A 17 14.89 15.28 -22.52
CA LEU A 17 13.64 14.57 -22.84
C LEU A 17 13.13 14.88 -24.25
N GLU A 18 13.32 16.12 -24.73
CA GLU A 18 12.97 16.53 -26.10
C GLU A 18 13.92 15.92 -27.13
N ASP A 19 15.23 15.94 -26.87
CA ASP A 19 16.26 15.39 -27.75
C ASP A 19 16.12 13.87 -27.91
N GLU A 20 15.85 13.18 -26.80
CA GLU A 20 15.63 11.73 -26.76
C GLU A 20 14.21 11.32 -27.22
N ASN A 21 13.36 12.27 -27.64
CA ASN A 21 11.97 12.05 -28.06
C ASN A 21 11.15 11.24 -27.03
N VAL A 22 11.39 11.48 -25.75
CA VAL A 22 10.74 10.74 -24.67
C VAL A 22 9.29 11.20 -24.52
N ASN A 23 8.36 10.25 -24.47
CA ASN A 23 6.98 10.55 -24.14
C ASN A 23 6.84 10.86 -22.64
N VAL A 24 7.02 12.14 -22.30
CA VAL A 24 6.97 12.65 -20.92
C VAL A 24 5.66 12.28 -20.22
N SER A 25 4.54 12.26 -20.94
CA SER A 25 3.24 11.92 -20.34
C SER A 25 3.14 10.44 -19.94
N GLU A 26 3.74 9.56 -20.74
CA GLU A 26 3.79 8.13 -20.47
C GLU A 26 4.79 7.82 -19.35
N ALA A 27 5.99 8.41 -19.41
CA ALA A 27 7.00 8.26 -18.38
C ALA A 27 6.52 8.74 -17.01
N ILE A 28 5.86 9.91 -16.94
CA ILE A 28 5.28 10.42 -15.69
C ILE A 28 4.17 9.48 -15.19
N ARG A 29 3.30 8.98 -16.07
CA ARG A 29 2.22 8.08 -15.68
C ARG A 29 2.76 6.78 -15.09
N GLU A 30 3.72 6.16 -15.75
CA GLU A 30 4.34 4.93 -15.27
C GLU A 30 5.06 5.14 -13.94
N ALA A 31 5.82 6.23 -13.81
CA ALA A 31 6.51 6.57 -12.56
C ALA A 31 5.54 6.79 -11.40
N LEU A 32 4.43 7.52 -11.63
CA LEU A 32 3.40 7.74 -10.62
C LEU A 32 2.68 6.44 -10.24
N GLU A 33 2.33 5.59 -11.21
CA GLU A 33 1.72 4.29 -10.93
C GLU A 33 2.66 3.35 -10.17
N ALA A 34 3.95 3.34 -10.51
CA ALA A 34 4.97 2.57 -9.82
C ALA A 34 5.17 3.06 -8.38
N GLU A 35 5.26 4.38 -8.18
CA GLU A 35 5.35 5.01 -6.86
C GLU A 35 4.15 4.66 -5.97
N VAL A 36 2.92 4.75 -6.51
CA VAL A 36 1.70 4.38 -5.79
C VAL A 36 1.71 2.89 -5.45
N ARG A 37 2.10 2.02 -6.39
CA ARG A 37 2.21 0.57 -6.16
C ARG A 37 3.24 0.27 -5.08
N ARG A 38 4.40 0.94 -5.09
CA ARG A 38 5.45 0.77 -4.08
C ARG A 38 4.96 1.18 -2.70
N ARG A 39 4.38 2.38 -2.55
CA ARG A 39 3.84 2.84 -1.26
C ARG A 39 2.68 1.99 -0.75
N ARG A 40 1.85 1.42 -1.63
CA ARG A 40 0.81 0.47 -1.21
C ARG A 40 1.42 -0.80 -0.63
N ARG A 41 2.47 -1.34 -1.26
CA ARG A 41 3.19 -2.52 -0.75
C ARG A 41 3.85 -2.22 0.60
N GLU A 42 4.52 -1.08 0.72
CA GLU A 42 5.15 -0.65 1.98
C GLU A 42 4.13 -0.55 3.11
N ARG A 43 2.97 0.09 2.89
CA ARG A 43 1.89 0.14 3.91
C ARG A 43 1.33 -1.24 4.27
N LEU A 44 1.22 -2.16 3.31
CA LEU A 44 0.76 -3.52 3.61
C LEU A 44 1.79 -4.27 4.46
N CYS A 45 3.08 -4.12 4.15
CA CYS A 45 4.16 -4.66 4.97
C CYS A 45 4.19 -4.05 6.36
N GLU A 46 3.97 -2.74 6.47
CA GLU A 46 3.91 -2.01 7.74
C GLU A 46 2.74 -2.51 8.61
N ARG A 47 1.53 -2.63 8.05
CA ARG A 47 0.37 -3.20 8.76
C ARG A 47 0.57 -4.66 9.16
N ALA A 48 1.23 -5.46 8.33
CA ALA A 48 1.56 -6.83 8.67
C ALA A 48 2.62 -6.91 9.79
N ALA A 49 3.58 -5.98 9.81
CA ALA A 49 4.55 -5.86 10.88
C ALA A 49 3.92 -5.37 12.18
N GLU A 50 3.00 -4.42 12.13
CA GLU A 50 2.17 -3.98 13.27
C GLU A 50 1.38 -5.15 13.84
N LEU A 51 0.63 -5.89 13.02
CA LEU A 51 -0.11 -7.09 13.46
C LEU A 51 0.80 -8.15 14.09
N LYS A 52 2.01 -8.35 13.55
CA LYS A 52 2.99 -9.30 14.09
C LYS A 52 3.61 -8.82 15.41
N ASN A 53 3.77 -7.51 15.60
CA ASN A 53 4.29 -6.94 16.82
C ASN A 53 3.22 -6.88 17.93
N ASP A 54 1.96 -6.66 17.58
CA ASP A 54 0.82 -6.69 18.50
C ASP A 54 0.44 -8.13 18.87
N THR A 55 0.57 -9.08 17.93
CA THR A 55 0.34 -10.51 18.17
C THR A 55 1.67 -11.17 18.56
N ARG A 56 2.21 -10.80 19.72
CA ARG A 56 3.45 -11.37 20.23
C ARG A 56 3.27 -12.77 20.83
N ASP A 57 2.04 -13.13 21.19
CA ASP A 57 1.68 -14.46 21.65
C ASP A 57 1.11 -15.32 20.51
N PRO A 58 1.53 -16.59 20.39
CA PRO A 58 0.90 -17.52 19.46
C PRO A 58 -0.58 -17.63 19.84
N VAL A 59 -1.45 -17.33 18.89
CA VAL A 59 -2.89 -17.44 19.11
C VAL A 59 -3.22 -18.93 19.30
N ASP A 60 -3.52 -19.32 20.54
CA ASP A 60 -3.86 -20.70 20.88
C ASP A 60 -5.26 -21.02 20.33
N ALA A 61 -5.34 -22.08 19.51
CA ALA A 61 -6.58 -22.50 18.88
C ALA A 61 -7.62 -22.97 19.92
N ASP A 62 -7.18 -23.51 21.06
CA ASP A 62 -8.06 -23.93 22.14
C ASP A 62 -8.64 -22.73 22.90
N GLU A 63 -7.89 -21.63 23.02
CA GLU A 63 -8.37 -20.37 23.63
C GLU A 63 -9.43 -19.69 22.75
N ILE A 64 -9.21 -19.62 21.43
CA ILE A 64 -10.26 -19.13 20.50
C ILE A 64 -11.50 -20.02 20.56
N ALA A 65 -11.32 -21.35 20.57
CA ALA A 65 -12.43 -22.28 20.61
C ALA A 65 -13.20 -22.20 21.94
N GLY A 66 -12.54 -21.82 23.03
CA GLY A 66 -13.18 -21.49 24.32
C GLY A 66 -14.04 -20.24 24.21
N LEU A 67 -13.47 -19.12 23.74
CA LEU A 67 -14.17 -17.84 23.58
C LEU A 67 -15.40 -17.95 22.66
N VAL A 68 -15.29 -18.66 21.53
CA VAL A 68 -16.42 -18.87 20.60
C VAL A 68 -17.52 -19.74 21.21
N ARG A 69 -17.16 -20.69 22.08
CA ARG A 69 -18.15 -21.52 22.81
C ARG A 69 -18.85 -20.71 23.89
N GLU A 70 -18.11 -19.89 24.64
CA GLU A 70 -18.66 -19.00 25.68
C GLU A 70 -19.68 -18.01 25.11
N ASP A 71 -19.31 -17.31 24.02
CA ASP A 71 -20.17 -16.33 23.33
C ASP A 71 -21.47 -16.99 22.81
N ARG A 72 -21.37 -18.23 22.32
CA ARG A 72 -22.54 -19.01 21.86
C ARG A 72 -23.45 -19.44 23.03
N THR A 73 -22.90 -19.69 24.22
CA THR A 73 -23.71 -20.00 25.42
C THR A 73 -24.32 -18.77 26.08
N GLU A 74 -23.71 -17.59 25.99
CA GLU A 74 -24.32 -16.34 26.48
C GLU A 74 -25.53 -15.92 25.65
N HIS A 75 -25.56 -16.25 24.35
CA HIS A 75 -26.68 -15.90 23.48
C HIS A 75 -27.93 -16.79 23.65
N ASP A 76 -27.81 -17.92 24.39
CA ASP A 76 -28.89 -18.88 24.68
C ASP A 76 -29.47 -18.73 26.11
N ARG A 77 -29.16 -17.65 26.85
CA ARG A 77 -29.80 -17.27 28.12
C ARG A 77 -30.78 -16.11 27.96
#